data_AF-A0AAW3A5V1-F1
#
_entry.id   AF-A0AAW3A5V1-F1
#
_cell.length_a   1.000
_cell.length_b   1.000
_cell.length_c   1.000
_cell.angle_alpha   90.00
_cell.angle_beta   90.00
_cell.angle_gamma   90.00
#
_symmetry.space_group_name_H-M   'P 1'
#
loop_
_entity.id
_entity.type
_entity.pdbx_description
1 polymer ?
#
loop_
_entity_poly.entity_id
_entity_poly.type
_entity_poly.pdbx_seq_one_letter_code
_entity_poly.pdbx_strand_id
1 'polypeptide(L)'
;RGSAFLLMDEATANVDPALDRQIQRTVQHTFRDYTVVTIAHRLHTVAACDAILVMDQGRVLEFGSPRELVEREGSAFSALVRSLSKGAQQAFRVALEERYGSASV
;
A
#
# COMPACT_ATOMS: atom_id res chain seq x y z
N ARG A 1 3.61 -6.36 28.82
CA ARG A 1 4.66 -6.14 27.79
C ARG A 1 3.93 -6.28 26.46
N GLY A 2 3.34 -5.21 25.93
CA GLY A 2 3.96 -4.18 25.10
C GLY A 2 3.24 -4.31 23.76
N SER A 3 2.31 -3.41 23.45
CA SER A 3 1.37 -3.55 22.32
C SER A 3 2.10 -3.65 20.99
N ALA A 4 1.91 -4.75 20.26
CA ALA A 4 2.55 -5.05 18.98
C ALA A 4 1.86 -4.35 17.77
N PHE A 5 1.41 -3.10 17.94
CA PHE A 5 0.67 -2.36 16.93
C PHE A 5 1.27 -0.97 16.72
N LEU A 6 1.47 -0.59 15.46
CA LEU A 6 1.94 0.72 15.03
C LEU A 6 0.91 1.33 14.09
N LEU A 7 0.36 2.49 14.44
CA LEU A 7 -0.50 3.27 13.56
C LEU A 7 0.32 4.43 12.98
N MET A 8 0.37 4.53 11.66
CA MET A 8 1.11 5.57 10.94
C MET A 8 0.16 6.35 10.04
N ASP A 9 0.34 7.67 10.02
CA ASP A 9 -0.31 8.56 9.07
C ASP A 9 0.76 9.02 8.07
N GLU A 10 0.62 8.68 6.78
CA GLU A 10 1.64 8.88 5.74
C GLU A 10 1.71 10.37 5.33
N ALA A 11 2.30 11.20 6.19
CA ALA A 11 2.52 12.63 5.95
C ALA A 11 3.92 12.94 5.36
N THR A 12 4.41 12.15 4.40
CA THR A 12 5.74 12.37 3.77
C THR A 12 5.71 13.25 2.52
N ALA A 13 4.70 14.12 2.38
CA ALA A 13 4.41 14.90 1.17
C ALA A 13 5.54 15.83 0.67
N ASN A 14 6.54 16.15 1.51
CA ASN A 14 7.66 17.05 1.18
C ASN A 14 9.04 16.37 1.18
N VAL A 15 9.10 15.04 1.20
CA VAL A 15 10.36 14.29 1.24
C VAL A 15 10.74 13.81 -0.17
N ASP A 16 12.04 13.83 -0.48
CA ASP A 16 12.56 13.28 -1.73
C ASP A 16 12.15 11.79 -1.91
N PRO A 17 11.73 11.36 -3.11
CA PRO A 17 11.26 9.99 -3.34
C PRO A 17 12.26 8.88 -2.97
N ALA A 18 13.57 9.13 -3.08
CA ALA A 18 14.59 8.15 -2.72
C ALA A 18 14.71 8.02 -1.19
N LEU A 19 14.66 9.15 -0.49
CA LEU A 19 14.71 9.18 0.97
C LEU A 19 13.45 8.54 1.58
N ASP A 20 12.28 8.81 1.00
CA ASP A 20 11.02 8.22 1.43
C ASP A 20 11.01 6.68 1.26
N ARG A 21 11.51 6.16 0.14
CA ARG A 21 11.70 4.70 -0.04
C ARG A 21 12.66 4.11 1.01
N GLN A 22 13.66 4.86 1.45
CA GLN A 22 14.58 4.39 2.49
C GLN A 22 13.90 4.37 3.86
N ILE A 23 13.12 5.41 4.19
CA ILE A 23 12.30 5.44 5.42
C ILE A 23 11.34 4.26 5.42
N GLN A 24 10.60 4.03 4.33
CA GLN A 24 9.62 2.97 4.24
C GLN A 24 10.24 1.58 4.39
N ARG A 25 11.40 1.33 3.77
CA ARG A 25 12.16 0.09 3.96
C ARG A 25 12.64 -0.09 5.40
N THR A 26 13.09 0.99 6.02
CA THR A 26 13.55 0.96 7.42
C THR A 26 12.39 0.63 8.37
N VAL A 27 11.22 1.23 8.14
CA VAL A 27 9.99 0.95 8.90
C VAL A 27 9.58 -0.51 8.72
N GLN A 28 9.50 -1.01 7.49
CA GLN A 28 9.15 -2.40 7.20
C GLN A 28 10.11 -3.39 7.86
N HIS A 29 11.41 -3.11 7.82
CA HIS A 29 12.42 -3.99 8.42
C HIS A 29 12.39 -3.94 9.95
N THR A 30 12.29 -2.75 10.53
CA THR A 30 12.34 -2.54 11.99
C THR A 30 11.09 -3.06 12.69
N PHE A 31 9.93 -2.92 12.03
CA PHE A 31 8.63 -3.29 12.58
C PHE A 31 8.09 -4.59 11.99
N ARG A 32 8.95 -5.46 11.45
CA ARG A 32 8.55 -6.75 10.84
C ARG A 32 7.73 -7.64 11.78
N ASP A 33 8.00 -7.58 13.07
CA ASP A 33 7.30 -8.37 14.11
C ASP A 33 6.10 -7.62 14.72
N TYR A 34 5.72 -6.48 14.15
CA TYR A 34 4.61 -5.64 14.61
C TYR A 34 3.52 -5.59 13.56
N THR A 35 2.27 -5.43 14.00
CA THR A 35 1.17 -5.09 13.09
C THR A 35 1.22 -3.60 12.79
N VAL A 36 1.51 -3.24 11.54
CA VAL A 36 1.56 -1.85 11.10
C VAL A 36 0.27 -1.53 10.34
N VAL A 37 -0.48 -0.55 10.84
CA VAL A 37 -1.61 0.05 10.13
C VAL A 37 -1.15 1.40 9.64
N THR A 38 -1.18 1.63 8.33
CA THR A 38 -0.78 2.90 7.73
C THR A 38 -1.93 3.47 6.90
N ILE A 39 -2.20 4.76 7.08
CA ILE A 39 -3.03 5.52 6.16
C ILE A 39 -2.13 5.87 4.99
N ALA A 40 -2.42 5.33 3.80
CA ALA A 40 -1.54 5.46 2.64
C ALA A 40 -2.15 6.39 1.57
N HIS A 41 -1.39 7.41 1.17
CA HIS A 41 -1.70 8.29 0.05
C HIS A 41 -0.78 8.04 -1.16
N ARG A 42 0.26 7.20 -1.00
CA ARG A 42 1.23 6.90 -2.07
C ARG A 42 1.15 5.44 -2.52
N LEU A 43 1.18 5.25 -3.83
CA LEU A 43 1.05 3.92 -4.44
C LEU A 43 2.14 2.93 -4.06
N HIS A 44 3.36 3.40 -3.81
CA HIS A 44 4.46 2.51 -3.44
C HIS A 44 4.23 1.89 -2.04
N THR A 45 3.68 2.67 -1.10
CA THR A 45 3.27 2.20 0.23
C THR A 45 2.14 1.20 0.12
N VAL A 46 1.12 1.52 -0.68
CA VAL A 46 -0.03 0.65 -0.94
C VAL A 46 0.40 -0.70 -1.53
N ALA A 47 1.29 -0.72 -2.52
CA ALA A 47 1.80 -1.97 -3.11
C ALA A 47 2.60 -2.82 -2.10
N ALA A 48 3.23 -2.16 -1.12
CA ALA A 48 4.01 -2.81 -0.08
C ALA A 48 3.18 -3.26 1.14
N CYS A 49 1.89 -2.97 1.20
CA CYS A 49 0.99 -3.49 2.24
C CYS A 49 0.55 -4.94 1.98
N ASP A 50 0.38 -5.71 3.04
CA ASP A 50 -0.15 -7.09 2.95
C ASP A 50 -1.65 -7.11 2.63
N ALA A 51 -2.39 -6.15 3.17
CA ALA A 51 -3.80 -5.94 2.91
C ALA A 51 -4.12 -4.44 2.81
N ILE A 52 -5.14 -4.11 2.03
CA ILE A 52 -5.69 -2.76 1.86
C ILE A 52 -7.11 -2.76 2.38
N LEU A 53 -7.43 -1.73 3.18
CA LEU A 53 -8.76 -1.43 3.66
C LEU A 53 -9.25 -0.15 2.97
N VAL A 54 -10.25 -0.26 2.10
CA VAL A 54 -10.89 0.91 1.48
C VAL A 54 -12.08 1.31 2.34
N MET A 55 -12.14 2.59 2.71
CA MET A 55 -13.21 3.15 3.52
C MET A 55 -13.92 4.28 2.77
N ASP A 56 -15.23 4.38 2.93
CA ASP A 56 -16.05 5.50 2.49
C ASP A 56 -17.17 5.77 3.50
N GLN A 57 -17.42 7.04 3.79
CA GLN A 57 -18.44 7.49 4.75
C GLN A 57 -18.42 6.73 6.10
N GLY A 58 -17.23 6.44 6.63
CA GLY A 58 -17.05 5.71 7.90
C GLY A 58 -17.39 4.22 7.83
N ARG A 59 -17.53 3.64 6.63
CA ARG A 59 -17.77 2.21 6.41
C ARG A 59 -16.63 1.58 5.62
N VAL A 60 -16.35 0.32 5.91
CA VAL A 60 -15.45 -0.49 5.09
C VAL A 60 -16.18 -0.86 3.81
N LEU A 61 -15.64 -0.43 2.66
CA LEU A 61 -16.13 -0.83 1.34
C LEU A 61 -15.46 -2.13 0.90
N GLU A 62 -14.15 -2.23 1.06
CA GLU A 62 -13.35 -3.35 0.57
C GLU A 62 -12.19 -3.66 1.51
N PHE A 63 -11.83 -4.94 1.56
CA PHE A 63 -10.68 -5.44 2.27
C PHE A 63 -10.08 -6.62 1.52
N GLY A 64 -8.77 -6.63 1.30
CA GLY A 64 -8.08 -7.69 0.57
C GLY A 64 -6.65 -7.32 0.21
N SER A 65 -5.93 -8.22 -0.44
CA SER A 65 -4.58 -7.91 -0.90
C SER A 65 -4.59 -6.88 -2.05
N PRO A 66 -3.52 -6.09 -2.23
CA PRO A 66 -3.40 -5.16 -3.36
C PRO A 66 -3.65 -5.81 -4.73
N ARG A 67 -3.19 -7.06 -4.92
CA ARG A 67 -3.37 -7.81 -6.16
C ARG A 67 -4.83 -8.19 -6.41
N GLU A 68 -5.48 -8.80 -5.43
CA GLU A 68 -6.89 -9.20 -5.55
C GLU A 68 -7.78 -7.98 -5.81
N LEU A 69 -7.55 -6.89 -5.08
CA LEU A 69 -8.38 -5.70 -5.19
C LEU A 69 -8.17 -4.94 -6.50
N VAL A 70 -6.98 -4.95 -7.11
CA VAL A 70 -6.79 -4.30 -8.41
C VAL A 70 -7.38 -5.11 -9.57
N GLU A 71 -7.31 -6.44 -9.49
CA GLU A 71 -7.83 -7.37 -10.51
C GLU A 71 -9.35 -7.56 -10.43
N ARG A 72 -9.96 -7.33 -9.26
CA ARG A 72 -11.40 -7.46 -9.05
C ARG A 72 -12.21 -6.46 -9.87
N GLU A 73 -13.13 -6.98 -10.67
CA GLU A 73 -14.07 -6.16 -11.44
C GLU A 73 -15.01 -5.37 -10.50
N GLY A 74 -15.24 -4.10 -10.82
CA GLY A 74 -16.06 -3.20 -9.99
C GLY A 74 -15.40 -2.75 -8.68
N SER A 75 -14.14 -3.11 -8.43
CA SER A 75 -13.43 -2.73 -7.21
C SER A 75 -13.26 -1.21 -7.06
N ALA A 76 -13.62 -0.69 -5.89
CA ALA A 76 -13.41 0.70 -5.52
C ALA A 76 -11.91 1.04 -5.50
N PHE A 77 -11.08 0.13 -4.98
CA PHE A 77 -9.62 0.28 -5.05
C PHE A 77 -9.11 0.34 -6.49
N SER A 78 -9.61 -0.54 -7.36
CA SER A 78 -9.23 -0.57 -8.77
C SER A 78 -9.62 0.73 -9.48
N ALA A 79 -10.78 1.31 -9.14
CA ALA A 79 -11.21 2.62 -9.63
C ALA A 79 -10.30 3.76 -9.13
N LEU A 80 -9.88 3.73 -7.86
CA LEU A 80 -8.91 4.68 -7.31
C LEU A 80 -7.59 4.62 -8.07
N VAL A 81 -7.04 3.42 -8.30
CA VAL A 81 -5.79 3.25 -9.08
C VAL A 81 -5.95 3.83 -10.49
N ARG A 82 -7.07 3.56 -11.19
CA ARG A 82 -7.36 4.11 -12.53
C ARG A 82 -7.51 5.63 -12.56
N SER A 83 -7.85 6.27 -11.44
CA SER A 83 -8.00 7.73 -11.35
C SER A 83 -6.65 8.47 -11.29
N LEU A 84 -5.56 7.75 -11.02
CA LEU A 84 -4.22 8.34 -10.89
C LEU A 84 -3.60 8.62 -12.25
N SER A 85 -2.50 9.38 -12.28
CA SER A 85 -1.78 9.64 -13.53
C SER A 85 -1.26 8.34 -14.16
N LYS A 86 -1.11 8.31 -15.49
CA LYS A 86 -0.58 7.13 -16.21
C LYS A 86 0.77 6.66 -15.65
N GLY A 87 1.65 7.59 -15.27
CA GLY A 87 2.95 7.28 -14.66
C GLY A 87 2.80 6.61 -13.29
N ALA A 88 1.84 7.07 -12.47
CA ALA A 88 1.58 6.48 -11.17
C ALA A 88 0.96 5.08 -11.31
N GLN A 89 0.01 4.89 -12.24
CA GLN A 89 -0.55 3.58 -12.58
C GLN A 89 0.54 2.59 -12.99
N GLN A 90 1.45 3.01 -13.87
CA GLN A 90 2.56 2.18 -14.31
C GLN A 90 3.50 1.83 -13.15
N ALA A 91 3.85 2.81 -12.32
CA ALA A 91 4.69 2.58 -11.14
C ALA A 91 4.06 1.58 -10.16
N PHE A 92 2.75 1.67 -9.92
CA PHE A 92 2.03 0.72 -9.08
C PHE A 92 2.03 -0.69 -9.66
N ARG A 93 1.81 -0.83 -10.97
CA ARG A 93 1.89 -2.12 -11.65
C ARG A 93 3.27 -2.76 -11.53
N VAL A 94 4.33 -1.98 -11.76
CA VAL A 94 5.71 -2.48 -11.61
C VAL A 94 5.96 -2.93 -10.17
N ALA A 95 5.54 -2.14 -9.17
CA ALA A 95 5.69 -2.51 -7.76
C ALA A 95 4.91 -3.78 -7.38
N LEU A 96 3.72 -4.00 -7.95
CA LEU A 96 2.98 -5.25 -7.78
C LEU A 96 3.69 -6.42 -8.46
N GLU A 97 4.20 -6.24 -9.68
CA GLU A 97 4.92 -7.28 -10.43
C GLU A 97 6.22 -7.68 -9.70
N GLU A 98 6.97 -6.73 -9.14
CA GLU A 98 8.16 -7.01 -8.33
C GLU A 98 7.82 -7.83 -7.07
N ARG A 99 6.68 -7.54 -6.44
CA ARG A 99 6.25 -8.22 -5.20
C ARG A 99 5.66 -9.61 -5.46
N TYR A 100 4.78 -9.74 -6.44
CA TYR A 100 4.01 -10.95 -6.71
C TYR A 100 4.60 -11.83 -7.83
N GLY A 101 5.52 -11.30 -8.64
CA GLY A 101 6.13 -11.98 -9.79
C GLY A 101 7.04 -13.16 -9.44
N SER A 102 7.35 -13.37 -8.16
CA SER A 102 8.08 -14.55 -7.68
C SER A 102 7.16 -15.65 -7.12
N ALA A 103 5.83 -15.47 -7.11
CA ALA A 103 4.87 -16.42 -6.54
C ALA A 103 4.15 -17.28 -7.61
N SER A 104 4.81 -17.55 -8.73
CA SER A 104 4.36 -18.48 -9.77
C SER A 104 5.29 -19.69 -9.88
N VAL A 105 5.46 -20.45 -8.79
CA VAL A 105 5.80 -21.89 -8.79
C VAL A 105 5.16 -22.55 -7.58
#